data_AF-A0A536TAB7-F1
#
_entry.id   AF-A0A536TAB7-F1
#
_cell.length_a   1.000
_cell.length_b   1.000
_cell.length_c   1.000
_cell.angle_alpha   90.00
_cell.angle_beta   90.00
_cell.angle_gamma   90.00
#
_symmetry.space_group_name_H-M   'P 1'
#
loop_
_entity.id
_entity.type
_entity.pdbx_description
1 polymer ?
#
loop_
_entity_poly.entity_id
_entity_poly.type
_entity_poly.pdbx_seq_one_letter_code
_entity_poly.pdbx_strand_id
1 'polypeptide(L)' 'MWKTILFGLMSLASIALSACNTIEGAGRDVSAAGREVSEEAREHRRY' A
#
# COMPACT_ATOMS: atom_id res chain seq x y z
N MET A 1 -8.00 19.46 28.25
CA MET A 1 -8.45 19.53 26.84
C MET A 1 -7.28 19.55 25.84
N TRP A 2 -6.34 20.49 25.92
CA TRP A 2 -5.17 20.52 25.03
C TRP A 2 -4.36 19.21 25.05
N LYS A 3 -4.06 18.69 26.24
CA LYS A 3 -3.19 17.51 26.42
C LYS A 3 -3.78 16.26 25.75
N THR A 4 -5.11 16.10 25.82
CA THR A 4 -5.83 14.98 25.21
C THR A 4 -5.88 15.11 23.68
N ILE A 5 -6.04 16.34 23.16
CA ILE A 5 -5.98 16.60 21.71
C ILE A 5 -4.58 16.28 21.17
N LEU A 6 -3.53 16.68 21.88
CA LEU A 6 -2.14 16.45 21.48
C LEU A 6 -1.79 14.96 21.45
N PHE A 7 -2.27 14.20 22.44
CA PHE A 7 -2.15 12.74 22.44
C PHE A 7 -2.90 12.08 21.27
N GLY A 8 -4.11 12.54 20.96
CA GLY A 8 -4.90 12.02 19.83
C GLY A 8 -4.25 12.29 18.46
N LEU A 9 -3.65 13.47 18.28
CA LEU A 9 -2.89 13.79 17.07
C LEU A 9 -1.65 12.91 16.90
N MET A 10 -0.93 12.66 18.00
CA MET A 10 0.29 11.86 17.97
C MET A 10 0.00 10.38 17.67
N SER A 11 -1.10 9.83 18.19
CA SER A 11 -1.53 8.46 17.87
C SER A 11 -1.93 8.30 16.40
N LEU A 12 -2.71 9.25 15.85
CA LEU A 12 -3.10 9.23 14.43
C LEU A 12 -1.89 9.34 13.49
N ALA A 13 -0.93 10.21 13.81
CA ALA A 13 0.31 10.33 13.03
C ALA A 13 1.09 9.01 13.01
N SER A 14 1.18 8.31 14.14
CA SER A 14 1.88 7.04 14.27
C SER A 14 1.25 5.93 13.41
N ILE A 15 -0.09 5.89 13.36
CA ILE A 15 -0.84 4.96 12.52
C ILE A 15 -0.64 5.28 11.04
N ALA A 16 -0.71 6.56 10.65
CA ALA A 16 -0.52 6.98 9.27
C ALA A 16 0.88 6.63 8.75
N LEU A 17 1.95 6.88 9.53
CA LEU A 17 3.31 6.49 9.17
C LEU A 17 3.46 4.97 9.00
N SER A 18 2.86 4.19 9.91
CA SER A 18 2.90 2.73 9.83
C SER A 18 2.13 2.21 8.61
N ALA A 19 0.99 2.84 8.29
CA ALA A 19 0.18 2.50 7.12
C ALA A 19 0.91 2.79 5.80
N CYS A 20 1.66 3.90 5.70
CA CYS A 20 2.42 4.21 4.48
C CYS A 20 3.42 3.09 4.13
N ASN A 21 4.13 2.55 5.12
CA ASN A 21 5.09 1.47 4.89
C ASN A 21 4.41 0.15 4.48
N THR A 22 3.24 -0.18 5.03
CA THR A 22 2.47 -1.39 4.68
C THR A 22 1.81 -1.28 3.30
N ILE A 23 1.21 -0.13 3.00
CA ILE A 23 0.54 0.12 1.72
C ILE A 23 1.55 0.13 0.57
N GLU A 24 2.76 0.66 0.79
CA GLU A 24 3.82 0.59 -0.23
C GLU A 24 4.20 -0.85 -0.56
N GLY A 25 4.38 -1.71 0.45
CA GLY A 25 4.65 -3.14 0.25
C GLY A 25 3.55 -3.83 -0.55
N ALA A 26 2.29 -3.65 -0.13
CA ALA A 26 1.14 -4.18 -0.85
C ALA A 26 1.06 -3.68 -2.31
N GLY A 27 1.39 -2.40 -2.54
CA GLY A 27 1.44 -1.82 -3.89
C GLY A 27 2.52 -2.46 -4.77
N ARG A 28 3.69 -2.77 -4.22
CA ARG A 28 4.77 -3.47 -4.93
C ARG A 28 4.34 -4.88 -5.33
N ASP A 29 3.68 -5.61 -4.42
CA ASP A 29 3.21 -6.97 -4.67
C ASP A 29 2.11 -6.99 -5.76
N VAL A 30 1.13 -6.10 -5.66
CA VAL A 30 0.08 -5.94 -6.69
C VAL A 30 0.70 -5.59 -8.05
N SER A 31 1.70 -4.70 -8.07
CA SER A 31 2.38 -4.32 -9.31
C SER A 31 3.22 -5.45 -9.91
N ALA A 32 3.80 -6.33 -9.09
CA ALA A 32 4.50 -7.53 -9.55
C ALA A 32 3.51 -8.53 -10.15
N ALA A 33 2.44 -8.86 -9.43
CA ALA A 33 1.40 -9.75 -9.91
C ALA A 33 0.74 -9.25 -11.21
N GLY A 34 0.44 -7.95 -11.29
CA GLY A 34 -0.13 -7.34 -12.49
C GLY A 34 0.79 -7.40 -13.71
N ARG A 35 2.11 -7.29 -13.50
CA ARG A 35 3.10 -7.49 -14.58
C ARG A 35 3.06 -8.93 -15.08
N GLU A 36 3.14 -9.91 -14.18
CA GLU A 36 3.07 -11.34 -14.53
C GLU A 36 1.84 -11.65 -15.40
N VAL A 37 0.65 -11.27 -14.93
CA VAL A 37 -0.60 -11.48 -15.67
C VAL A 37 -0.59 -10.79 -17.03
N SER A 38 -0.03 -9.59 -17.12
CA SER A 38 0.06 -8.85 -18.38
C SER A 38 1.01 -9.50 -19.38
N GLU A 39 2.09 -10.12 -18.91
CA GLU A 39 3.04 -10.85 -19.75
C GLU A 39 2.44 -12.15 -20.26
N GLU A 40 1.81 -12.94 -19.39
CA GLU A 40 1.07 -14.15 -19.76
C GLU A 40 -0.02 -13.86 -20.81
N ALA A 41 -0.82 -12.81 -20.57
CA ALA A 41 -1.84 -12.39 -21.52
C ALA A 41 -1.26 -11.93 -22.87
N ARG A 42 -0.03 -11.37 -22.88
CA ARG A 42 0.67 -10.97 -24.10
C ARG A 42 1.20 -12.18 -24.86
N GLU A 43 1.75 -13.15 -24.15
CA GLU A 43 2.29 -14.40 -24.71
C GLU A 43 1.17 -15.25 -25.34
N HIS A 44 0.03 -15.33 -24.68
CA HIS A 44 -1.10 -16.14 -25.12
C HIS A 44 -2.13 -15.41 -26.00
N ARG A 45 -1.92 -14.12 -26.33
CA ARG A 45 -2.85 -13.28 -27.11
C ARG A 45 -3.28 -13.85 -28.47
N ARG A 46 -2.50 -14.76 -29.06
CA ARG A 46 -2.71 -15.28 -30.42
C ARG A 46 -3.10 -16.78 -30.49
N TYR A 47 -3.37 -17.41 -29.35
CA TYR A 47 -4.15 -18.65 -29.33
C TYR A 47 -5.64 -18.34 -29.45
#